data_AF-A0A3E2XIU0-F1
#
_entry.id   AF-A0A3E2XIU0-F1
#
_cell.length_a   1.000
_cell.length_b   1.000
_cell.length_c   1.000
_cell.angle_alpha   90.00
_cell.angle_beta   90.00
_cell.angle_gamma   90.00
#
_symmetry.space_group_name_H-M   'P 1'
#
loop_
_entity.id
_entity.type
_entity.pdbx_description
1 polymer ?
#
loop_
_entity_poly.entity_id
_entity_poly.type
_entity_poly.pdbx_seq_one_letter_code
_entity_poly.pdbx_strand_id
1 'polypeptide(L)' 'MKEQKYHLYLSKDEYSEVLQSLIRLKNSLIAQGRYTDAADDILCKVLSAKKRKFKIKYI' A
#
# COMPACT_ATOMS: atom_id res chain seq x y z
N MET A 1 -20.78 5.49 9.67
CA MET A 1 -19.81 4.65 10.41
C MET A 1 -18.48 5.38 10.41
N LYS A 2 -17.87 5.71 11.57
CA LYS A 2 -16.55 6.37 11.58
C LYS A 2 -15.50 5.34 11.14
N GLU A 3 -14.93 5.49 9.95
CA GLU A 3 -13.79 4.67 9.52
C GLU A 3 -12.63 4.84 10.50
N GLN A 4 -12.21 3.74 11.13
CA GLN A 4 -11.01 3.73 11.95
C GLN A 4 -9.80 3.95 11.03
N LYS A 5 -9.08 5.06 11.22
CA LYS A 5 -7.90 5.40 10.44
C LYS A 5 -6.66 4.79 11.11
N TYR A 6 -6.09 3.78 10.47
CA TYR A 6 -4.81 3.19 10.86
C TYR A 6 -3.67 3.98 10.23
N HIS A 7 -2.64 4.32 11.02
CA HIS A 7 -1.42 4.97 10.54
C HIS A 7 -0.32 3.92 10.42
N LEU A 8 0.04 3.57 9.18
CA LEU A 8 1.15 2.66 8.90
C LEU A 8 2.42 3.47 8.65
N TYR A 9 3.47 3.20 9.43
CA TYR A 9 4.78 3.78 9.23
C TYR A 9 5.65 2.74 8.54
N LEU A 10 6.10 3.04 7.32
CA LEU A 10 6.98 2.18 6.53
C LEU A 10 8.32 2.89 6.32
N SER A 11 9.41 2.16 6.50
CA SER A 11 10.72 2.54 6.01
C SER A 11 10.75 2.55 4.48
N LYS A 12 11.83 3.07 3.89
CA LYS A 12 11.96 3.15 2.43
C LYS A 12 11.95 1.76 1.78
N ASP A 13 12.57 0.79 2.43
CA ASP A 13 12.69 -0.58 1.93
C ASP A 13 11.35 -1.31 2.06
N GLU A 14 10.69 -1.24 3.23
CA GLU A 14 9.34 -1.79 3.42
C GLU A 14 8.33 -1.16 2.47
N TYR A 15 8.41 0.16 2.22
CA TYR A 15 7.56 0.83 1.23
C TYR A 15 7.76 0.25 -0.17
N SER A 16 9.01 -0.01 -0.56
CA SER A 16 9.33 -0.58 -1.87
C SER A 16 8.81 -2.01 -1.99
N GLU A 17 8.95 -2.82 -0.94
CA GLU A 17 8.48 -4.20 -0.89
C GLU A 17 6.95 -4.28 -0.93
N VAL A 18 6.26 -3.43 -0.17
CA VAL A 18 4.79 -3.32 -0.20
C VAL A 18 4.30 -2.89 -1.58
N LEU A 19 4.96 -1.90 -2.21
CA LEU A 19 4.60 -1.44 -3.54
C LEU A 19 4.77 -2.54 -4.60
N GLN A 20 5.91 -3.25 -4.59
CA GLN A 20 6.14 -4.38 -5.49
C GLN A 20 5.12 -5.50 -5.29
N SER A 21 4.78 -5.81 -4.04
CA SER A 21 3.78 -6.83 -3.70
C SER A 21 2.38 -6.45 -4.23
N LEU A 22 1.98 -5.19 -4.09
CA LEU A 22 0.70 -4.70 -4.60
C LEU A 22 0.66 -4.72 -6.14
N ILE A 23 1.75 -4.35 -6.81
CA ILE A 23 1.85 -4.43 -8.28
C ILE A 23 1.73 -5.89 -8.74
N ARG A 24 2.42 -6.81 -8.06
CA ARG A 24 2.33 -8.25 -8.37
C ARG A 24 0.92 -8.78 -8.16
N LEU A 25 0.25 -8.37 -7.09
CA LEU A 25 -1.16 -8.72 -6.83
C LEU A 25 -2.06 -8.21 -7.95
N LYS A 26 -1.93 -6.93 -8.33
CA LYS A 26 -2.69 -6.34 -9.45
C LYS A 26 -2.47 -7.14 -10.74
N ASN A 27 -1.22 -7.42 -11.10
CA ASN A 27 -0.90 -8.19 -12.31
C ASN A 27 -1.50 -9.60 -12.27
N SER A 28 -1.52 -10.26 -11.12
CA SER A 28 -2.17 -11.55 -10.94
C SER A 28 -3.68 -11.48 -11.11
N LEU A 29 -4.33 -10.41 -10.64
CA LEU A 29 -5.78 -10.21 -10.80
C LEU A 29 -6.16 -9.91 -12.26
N ILE A 30 -5.34 -9.10 -12.96
CA ILE A 30 -5.50 -8.84 -14.40
C ILE A 30 -5.37 -10.14 -15.19
N ALA A 31 -4.37 -10.96 -14.90
CA ALA A 31 -4.19 -12.26 -15.56
C ALA A 31 -5.37 -13.22 -15.33
N GLN A 32 -6.07 -13.08 -14.21
CA GLN A 32 -7.30 -13.83 -13.89
C GLN A 32 -8.57 -13.18 -14.47
N GLY A 33 -8.48 -12.03 -15.14
CA GLY A 33 -9.65 -11.28 -15.63
C GLY A 33 -10.55 -10.73 -14.53
N ARG A 34 -10.01 -10.50 -13.32
CA ARG A 34 -10.77 -10.04 -12.14
C ARG A 34 -10.69 -8.53 -11.99
N TYR A 35 -11.73 -7.94 -11.38
CA TYR A 35 -11.79 -6.52 -11.05
C TYR A 35 -10.60 -6.10 -10.18
N THR A 36 -9.91 -5.03 -10.59
CA THR A 36 -8.74 -4.49 -9.90
C THR A 36 -9.01 -3.20 -9.14
N ASP A 37 -10.24 -2.67 -9.16
CA ASP A 37 -10.59 -1.37 -8.54
C ASP A 37 -10.09 -1.25 -7.10
N ALA A 38 -10.27 -2.29 -6.28
CA ALA A 38 -9.79 -2.29 -4.90
C ALA A 38 -8.25 -2.24 -4.80
N ALA A 39 -7.54 -2.93 -5.70
CA ALA A 39 -6.09 -2.89 -5.75
C ALA A 39 -5.57 -1.53 -6.29
N ASP A 40 -6.27 -0.95 -7.26
CA ASP A 40 -5.97 0.36 -7.83
C ASP A 40 -6.16 1.49 -6.82
N ASP A 41 -7.24 1.46 -6.03
CA ASP A 41 -7.48 2.39 -4.93
C ASP A 41 -6.37 2.34 -3.88
N ILE A 42 -5.92 1.15 -3.51
CA ILE A 42 -4.82 0.97 -2.57
C ILE A 42 -3.52 1.50 -3.17
N LEU A 43 -3.22 1.19 -4.43
CA LEU A 43 -2.04 1.70 -5.12
C LEU A 43 -2.03 3.23 -5.15
N CYS A 44 -3.18 3.84 -5.49
CA CYS A 44 -3.34 5.29 -5.54
C CYS A 44 -3.09 5.93 -4.17
N LYS A 45 -3.61 5.34 -3.08
CA LYS A 45 -3.39 5.79 -1.70
C LYS A 45 -1.93 5.65 -1.28
N VAL A 46 -1.27 4.54 -1.62
CA VAL A 46 0.14 4.28 -1.29
C VAL A 46 1.05 5.27 -2.03
N LEU A 47 0.80 5.50 -3.33
CA LEU A 47 1.59 6.44 -4.14
C LEU A 47 1.38 7.89 -3.72
N SER A 48 0.16 8.26 -3.33
CA SER A 48 -0.18 9.61 -2.88
C SER A 48 0.25 9.89 -1.43
N ALA A 49 0.61 8.85 -0.66
CA ALA A 49 1.03 9.02 0.71
C ALA A 49 2.36 9.80 0.78
N LYS A 50 2.36 10.90 1.54
CA LYS A 50 3.58 11.67 1.80
C LYS A 50 4.59 10.80 2.56
N LYS A 51 5.73 10.51 1.93
CA LYS A 51 6.88 9.87 2.56
C LYS A 51 7.40 10.77 3.69
N ARG A 52 7.02 10.46 4.93
CA ARG A 52 7.59 11.10 6.11
C ARG A 52 8.58 10.14 6.75
N LYS A 53 9.83 10.57 6.89
CA LYS A 53 10.85 9.82 7.62
C LYS A 53 10.53 9.93 9.12
N PHE A 54 9.98 8.88 9.71
CA PHE A 54 9.82 8.77 11.16
C PHE A 54 10.65 7.59 11.68
N LYS A 55 11.38 7.80 12.78
CA LYS A 55 12.01 6.70 13.53
C LYS A 55 10.93 6.02 14.38
N ILE A 56 10.56 4.79 14.04
CA ILE A 56 9.74 3.96 14.92
C ILE A 56 10.66 3.47 16.04
N LYS A 57 10.37 3.87 17.29
CA LYS A 57 10.92 3.21 18.48
C LYS A 57 9.86 2.22 18.95
N TYR A 58 10.18 0.93 18.90
CA TYR A 58 9.42 -0.05 19.68
C TYR A 58 9.77 0.16 21.16
N ILE A 59 8.74 0.33 22.00
CA ILE A 59 8.85 0.30 23.46
C ILE A 59 8.75 -1.15 23.91
#